data_AF-A0A9D1HTY2-F1
#
_entry.id   AF-A0A9D1HTY2-F1
#
_cell.length_a   1.000
_cell.length_b   1.000
_cell.length_c   1.000
_cell.angle_alpha   90.00
_cell.angle_beta   90.00
_cell.angle_gamma   90.00
#
_symmetry.space_group_name_H-M   'P 1'
#
loop_
_entity.id
_entity.type
_entity.pdbx_description
1 polymer ?
#
loop_
_entity_poly.entity_id
_entity_poly.type
_entity_poly.pdbx_seq_one_letter_code
_entity_poly.pdbx_strand_id
1 'polypeptide(L)'
;MPTEEIDEKDWDLEEWKQKYPMDYYKALRILSEASNGVVATEIFKAIYQITRLHVPDVLFKYYSLSNDEELNKKKFQTLSEGKLFMSEIKDFNDPFDGKSFFYNPKSLEDIDRLRVHKGRLIDDFTLFIRGTCFTANGVQSMPMWAHYANNHKGFCVSYDVKENLGLKSNIFPIQYTEERLDVTTLMRKHAELICDKIDENIRRGEKITQYDDLTIIYMALLLYNVKHISWNYENEFRYFVPSNASGIPYAKAIPRAIYIGMNCEERHKKALEDIADYWDVPLYQMGMDECSEKYELVATRMRS
;
A
#
# COMPACT_ATOMS: atom_id res chain seq x y z
N MET A 1 2.24 -19.76 -4.19
CA MET A 1 1.66 -20.32 -5.43
C MET A 1 1.44 -21.80 -5.19
N PRO A 2 0.20 -22.23 -4.95
CA PRO A 2 -0.15 -23.64 -4.80
C PRO A 2 0.25 -24.41 -6.06
N THR A 3 0.62 -25.67 -5.87
CA THR A 3 0.99 -26.61 -6.95
C THR A 3 -0.11 -27.62 -7.27
N GLU A 4 -1.19 -27.61 -6.49
CA GLU A 4 -2.34 -28.50 -6.60
C GLU A 4 -3.55 -27.73 -7.16
N GLU A 5 -4.39 -28.42 -7.93
CA GLU A 5 -5.61 -27.87 -8.53
C GLU A 5 -6.63 -27.57 -7.42
N ILE A 6 -7.24 -26.39 -7.44
CA ILE A 6 -8.20 -25.95 -6.42
C ILE A 6 -9.61 -26.34 -6.88
N ASP A 7 -10.33 -27.14 -6.08
CA ASP A 7 -11.76 -27.37 -6.29
C ASP A 7 -12.54 -26.15 -5.79
N GLU A 8 -13.06 -25.34 -6.70
CA GLU A 8 -13.78 -24.10 -6.40
C GLU A 8 -15.05 -24.30 -5.55
N LYS A 9 -15.60 -25.53 -5.46
CA LYS A 9 -16.84 -25.79 -4.70
C LYS A 9 -16.61 -25.98 -3.21
N ASP A 10 -15.45 -26.51 -2.83
CA ASP A 10 -15.08 -26.81 -1.44
C ASP A 10 -13.88 -25.96 -0.97
N TRP A 11 -13.59 -24.86 -1.68
CA TRP A 11 -12.44 -24.02 -1.39
C TRP A 11 -12.69 -23.08 -0.20
N ASP A 12 -12.07 -23.40 0.94
CA ASP A 12 -11.93 -22.45 2.05
C ASP A 12 -10.85 -21.41 1.70
N LEU A 13 -11.32 -20.24 1.27
CA LEU A 13 -10.47 -19.12 0.90
C LEU A 13 -9.64 -18.60 2.10
N GLU A 14 -10.17 -18.62 3.32
CA GLU A 14 -9.46 -18.11 4.50
C GLU A 14 -8.35 -19.06 4.94
N GLU A 15 -8.62 -20.37 4.95
CA GLU A 15 -7.60 -21.38 5.18
C GLU A 15 -6.49 -21.30 4.11
N TRP A 16 -6.88 -21.14 2.85
CA TRP A 16 -5.94 -21.01 1.74
C TRP A 16 -5.04 -19.78 1.88
N LYS A 17 -5.59 -18.62 2.27
CA LYS A 17 -4.83 -17.39 2.50
C LYS A 17 -3.79 -17.56 3.59
N GLN A 18 -4.14 -18.26 4.67
CA GLN A 18 -3.23 -18.53 5.79
C GLN A 18 -2.10 -19.47 5.38
N LYS A 19 -2.43 -20.51 4.58
CA LYS A 19 -1.45 -21.47 4.08
C LYS A 19 -0.52 -20.87 3.01
N TYR A 20 -1.03 -19.92 2.22
CA TYR A 20 -0.31 -19.32 1.09
C TYR A 20 -0.36 -17.79 1.14
N PRO A 21 0.29 -17.13 2.12
CA PRO A 21 0.35 -15.67 2.16
C PRO A 21 1.06 -15.11 0.92
N MET A 22 0.83 -13.83 0.63
CA MET A 22 1.54 -13.17 -0.47
C MET A 22 3.06 -13.16 -0.21
N ASP A 23 3.79 -13.66 -1.20
CA ASP A 23 5.24 -13.64 -1.25
C ASP A 23 5.68 -12.91 -2.52
N TYR A 24 5.95 -11.63 -2.38
CA TYR A 24 6.41 -10.74 -3.44
C TYR A 24 7.83 -11.06 -3.91
N TYR A 25 8.66 -11.70 -3.09
CA TYR A 25 9.98 -12.17 -3.52
C TYR A 25 9.83 -13.34 -4.49
N LYS A 26 8.97 -14.31 -4.17
CA LYS A 26 8.62 -15.38 -5.11
C LYS A 26 7.93 -14.83 -6.36
N ALA A 27 7.02 -13.88 -6.21
CA ALA A 27 6.36 -13.22 -7.34
C ALA A 27 7.38 -12.55 -8.28
N LEU A 28 8.37 -11.85 -7.73
CA LEU A 28 9.42 -11.22 -8.52
C LEU A 28 10.34 -12.24 -9.20
N ARG A 29 10.68 -13.36 -8.55
CA ARG A 29 11.47 -14.43 -9.18
C ARG A 29 10.75 -14.95 -10.43
N ILE A 30 9.46 -15.25 -10.33
CA ILE A 30 8.65 -15.69 -11.47
C ILE A 30 8.60 -14.60 -12.56
N LEU A 31 8.40 -13.34 -12.18
CA LEU A 31 8.43 -12.23 -13.12
C LEU A 31 9.78 -12.12 -13.84
N SER A 32 10.89 -12.38 -13.15
CA SER A 32 12.24 -12.28 -13.72
C SER A 32 12.57 -13.36 -14.76
N GLU A 33 11.82 -14.46 -14.76
CA GLU A 33 11.90 -15.54 -15.77
C GLU A 33 11.25 -15.16 -17.10
N ALA A 34 10.54 -14.03 -17.16
CA ALA A 34 9.95 -13.54 -18.40
C ALA A 34 11.01 -13.34 -19.50
N SER A 35 10.72 -13.88 -20.68
CA SER A 35 11.60 -13.76 -21.86
C SER A 35 11.57 -12.36 -22.50
N ASN A 36 10.49 -11.61 -22.30
CA ASN A 36 10.27 -10.25 -22.80
C ASN A 36 9.15 -9.55 -22.01
N GLY A 37 8.95 -8.25 -22.25
CA GLY A 37 7.94 -7.42 -21.58
C GLY A 37 6.49 -7.89 -21.76
N VAL A 38 6.15 -8.54 -22.87
CA VAL A 38 4.79 -9.08 -23.10
C VAL A 38 4.54 -10.25 -22.14
N VAL A 39 5.49 -11.18 -22.04
CA VAL A 39 5.40 -12.31 -21.10
C VAL A 39 5.41 -11.80 -19.65
N ALA A 40 6.22 -10.80 -19.33
CA ALA A 40 6.24 -10.17 -18.00
C ALA A 40 4.88 -9.58 -17.63
N THR A 41 4.19 -8.96 -18.60
CA THR A 41 2.85 -8.40 -18.42
C THR A 41 1.82 -9.48 -18.10
N GLU A 42 1.84 -10.62 -18.80
CA GLU A 42 0.93 -11.73 -18.52
C GLU A 42 1.20 -12.38 -17.15
N ILE A 43 2.48 -12.56 -16.79
CA ILE A 43 2.88 -13.03 -15.47
C ILE A 43 2.38 -12.07 -14.39
N PHE A 44 2.56 -10.77 -14.58
CA PHE A 44 2.08 -9.75 -13.64
C PHE A 44 0.55 -9.79 -13.49
N LYS A 45 -0.21 -9.96 -14.58
CA LYS A 45 -1.67 -10.12 -14.52
C LYS A 45 -2.08 -11.33 -13.67
N ALA A 46 -1.39 -12.46 -13.80
CA ALA A 46 -1.64 -13.63 -12.96
C ALA A 46 -1.32 -13.38 -11.48
N ILE A 47 -0.17 -12.77 -11.18
CA ILE A 47 0.21 -12.36 -9.82
C ILE A 47 -0.84 -11.39 -9.24
N TYR A 48 -1.30 -10.44 -10.05
CA TYR A 48 -2.29 -9.45 -9.65
C TYR A 48 -3.63 -10.09 -9.28
N GLN A 49 -4.11 -11.04 -10.08
CA GLN A 49 -5.33 -11.81 -9.80
C GLN A 49 -5.23 -12.55 -8.46
N ILE A 50 -4.10 -13.22 -8.21
CA ILE A 50 -3.84 -13.90 -6.95
C ILE A 50 -3.84 -12.90 -5.79
N THR A 51 -3.19 -11.75 -5.97
CA THR A 51 -3.15 -10.71 -4.94
C THR A 51 -4.56 -10.19 -4.59
N ARG A 52 -5.49 -10.14 -5.56
CA ARG A 52 -6.88 -9.71 -5.31
C ARG A 52 -7.61 -10.65 -4.34
N LEU A 53 -7.26 -11.94 -4.32
CA LEU A 53 -7.85 -12.92 -3.42
C LEU A 53 -7.53 -12.60 -1.96
N HIS A 54 -6.38 -12.01 -1.67
CA HIS A 54 -5.93 -11.67 -0.31
C HIS A 54 -6.55 -10.38 0.25
N VAL A 55 -7.23 -9.57 -0.57
CA VAL A 55 -7.80 -8.29 -0.12
C VAL A 55 -9.13 -8.55 0.61
N PRO A 56 -9.29 -8.11 1.87
CA PRO A 56 -10.53 -8.31 2.62
C PRO A 56 -11.64 -7.39 2.14
N ASP A 57 -12.88 -7.73 2.53
CA ASP A 57 -14.08 -6.97 2.14
C ASP A 57 -14.14 -5.58 2.82
N VAL A 58 -13.54 -5.43 4.00
CA VAL A 58 -13.52 -4.19 4.78
C VAL A 58 -12.11 -3.91 5.28
N LEU A 59 -11.68 -2.66 5.15
CA LEU A 59 -10.40 -2.18 5.67
C LEU A 59 -10.58 -0.92 6.50
N PHE A 60 -9.65 -0.70 7.44
CA PHE A 60 -9.73 0.38 8.41
C PHE A 60 -8.54 1.32 8.26
N LYS A 61 -8.79 2.62 8.40
CA LYS A 61 -7.75 3.64 8.38
C LYS A 61 -7.84 4.53 9.60
N TYR A 62 -6.72 4.65 10.30
CA TYR A 62 -6.58 5.48 11.49
C TYR A 62 -6.04 6.86 11.12
N TYR A 63 -6.55 7.87 11.81
CA TYR A 63 -6.22 9.27 11.60
C TYR A 63 -5.88 9.91 12.93
N SER A 64 -4.67 10.46 13.04
CA SER A 64 -4.24 11.24 14.19
C SER A 64 -4.89 12.62 14.16
N LEU A 65 -5.26 13.15 15.33
CA LEU A 65 -5.59 14.56 15.51
C LEU A 65 -4.60 15.14 16.51
N SER A 66 -3.98 16.27 16.18
CA SER A 66 -2.88 16.88 16.95
C SER A 66 -3.16 18.34 17.26
N ASN A 67 -2.20 19.07 17.81
CA ASN A 67 -2.31 20.51 18.02
C ASN A 67 -2.19 21.33 16.71
N ASP A 68 -1.86 20.68 15.59
CA ASP A 68 -1.89 21.30 14.26
C ASP A 68 -3.32 21.36 13.72
N GLU A 69 -3.99 22.48 14.00
CA GLU A 69 -5.38 22.73 13.61
C GLU A 69 -5.58 22.75 12.09
N GLU A 70 -4.62 23.27 11.34
CA GLU A 70 -4.73 23.35 9.88
C GLU A 70 -4.61 21.96 9.24
N LEU A 71 -3.75 21.10 9.77
CA LEU A 71 -3.67 19.71 9.35
C LEU A 71 -4.94 18.93 9.74
N ASN A 72 -5.49 19.15 10.94
CA ASN A 72 -6.75 18.53 11.35
C ASN A 72 -7.91 18.92 10.41
N LYS A 73 -8.04 20.21 10.08
CA LYS A 73 -9.05 20.69 9.11
C LYS A 73 -8.91 20.00 7.75
N LYS A 74 -7.69 19.85 7.23
CA LYS A 74 -7.45 19.13 5.96
C LYS A 74 -7.89 17.67 6.03
N LYS A 75 -7.67 16.99 7.17
CA LYS A 75 -8.13 15.61 7.37
C LYS A 75 -9.65 15.51 7.35
N PHE A 76 -10.35 16.40 8.06
CA PHE A 76 -11.80 16.45 8.05
C PHE A 76 -12.36 16.77 6.66
N GLN A 77 -11.80 17.76 5.97
CA GLN A 77 -12.21 18.12 4.60
C GLN A 77 -12.00 16.94 3.63
N THR A 78 -10.85 16.27 3.72
CA THR A 78 -10.56 15.10 2.88
C THR A 78 -11.59 14.00 3.09
N LEU A 79 -11.96 13.73 4.35
CA LEU A 79 -13.00 12.75 4.68
C LEU A 79 -14.39 13.20 4.23
N SER A 80 -14.77 14.47 4.46
CA SER A 80 -16.08 15.00 4.07
C SER A 80 -16.28 14.96 2.55
N GLU A 81 -15.21 15.13 1.78
CA GLU A 81 -15.24 15.02 0.32
C GLU A 81 -15.20 13.58 -0.19
N GLY A 82 -15.17 12.57 0.69
CA GLY A 82 -15.11 11.16 0.33
C GLY A 82 -13.80 10.81 -0.38
N LYS A 83 -12.67 11.30 0.16
CA LYS A 83 -11.34 11.15 -0.41
C LYS A 83 -10.35 10.53 0.58
N LEU A 84 -9.25 10.02 0.03
CA LEU A 84 -8.03 9.64 0.73
C LEU A 84 -6.88 10.50 0.22
N PHE A 85 -6.04 10.95 1.15
CA PHE A 85 -4.77 11.60 0.80
C PHE A 85 -3.68 10.56 0.52
N MET A 86 -3.01 10.74 -0.62
CA MET A 86 -1.92 9.89 -1.13
C MET A 86 -0.58 10.55 -0.78
N SER A 87 0.03 10.06 0.30
CA SER A 87 1.32 10.56 0.80
C SER A 87 2.46 10.12 -0.11
N GLU A 88 3.53 10.91 -0.11
CA GLU A 88 4.82 10.40 -0.59
C GLU A 88 5.31 9.36 0.40
N ILE A 89 5.99 8.35 -0.12
CA ILE A 89 6.53 7.26 0.71
C ILE A 89 7.52 7.78 1.75
N LYS A 90 8.33 8.78 1.38
CA LYS A 90 9.29 9.41 2.29
C LYS A 90 8.63 10.06 3.52
N ASP A 91 7.33 10.33 3.45
CA ASP A 91 6.54 10.94 4.53
C ASP A 91 5.85 9.88 5.40
N PHE A 92 6.09 8.58 5.19
CA PHE A 92 5.62 7.51 6.06
C PHE A 92 6.38 7.55 7.40
N ASN A 93 5.81 6.93 8.43
CA ASN A 93 6.38 6.97 9.77
C ASN A 93 7.62 6.06 9.95
N ASP A 94 7.79 5.05 9.09
CA ASP A 94 8.96 4.18 9.10
C ASP A 94 9.99 4.64 8.03
N PRO A 95 11.20 5.08 8.41
CA PRO A 95 12.24 5.48 7.46
C PRO A 95 12.79 4.30 6.61
N PHE A 96 12.39 3.06 6.91
CA PHE A 96 12.71 1.86 6.13
C PHE A 96 11.63 1.50 5.11
N ASP A 97 10.52 2.24 5.03
CA ASP A 97 9.53 2.05 3.99
C ASP A 97 10.12 2.26 2.59
N GLY A 98 9.80 1.32 1.68
CA GLY A 98 10.38 1.28 0.33
C GLY A 98 11.84 0.79 0.26
N LYS A 99 12.45 0.36 1.38
CA LYS A 99 13.83 -0.15 1.44
C LYS A 99 13.92 -1.67 1.60
N SER A 100 12.83 -2.40 1.37
CA SER A 100 12.77 -3.87 1.44
C SER A 100 13.65 -4.59 0.41
N PHE A 101 14.27 -3.86 -0.51
CA PHE A 101 15.20 -4.36 -1.52
C PHE A 101 16.36 -3.40 -1.73
N PHE A 102 17.37 -3.86 -2.46
CA PHE A 102 18.51 -3.06 -2.89
C PHE A 102 19.13 -3.60 -4.18
N TYR A 103 19.88 -2.76 -4.87
CA TYR A 103 20.85 -3.21 -5.87
C TYR A 103 22.20 -2.57 -5.57
N ASN A 104 23.29 -3.22 -5.97
CA ASN A 104 24.64 -2.70 -5.84
C ASN A 104 25.01 -1.90 -7.10
N PRO A 105 25.06 -0.55 -7.05
CA PRO A 105 25.37 0.25 -8.23
C PRO A 105 26.80 0.01 -8.73
N LYS A 106 27.74 -0.33 -7.85
CA LYS A 106 29.13 -0.63 -8.25
C LYS A 106 29.21 -1.80 -9.21
N SER A 107 28.31 -2.76 -9.06
CA SER A 107 28.18 -3.91 -9.95
C SER A 107 27.58 -3.54 -11.31
N LEU A 108 27.34 -2.26 -11.64
CA LEU A 108 26.84 -1.77 -12.92
C LEU A 108 27.75 -0.65 -13.49
N GLU A 109 28.87 -0.32 -12.82
CA GLU A 109 29.79 0.75 -13.25
C GLU A 109 30.55 0.44 -14.55
N ASP A 110 30.63 -0.83 -14.92
CA ASP A 110 31.18 -1.32 -16.19
C ASP A 110 30.26 -1.04 -17.39
N ILE A 111 28.99 -0.70 -17.16
CA ILE A 111 28.08 -0.28 -18.22
C ILE A 111 28.43 1.18 -18.59
N ASP A 112 28.94 1.39 -19.82
CA ASP A 112 29.50 2.68 -20.27
C ASP A 112 28.59 3.88 -19.99
N ARG A 113 27.28 3.75 -20.23
CA ARG A 113 26.26 4.79 -20.00
C ARG A 113 26.03 5.09 -18.52
N LEU A 114 26.23 4.12 -17.64
CA LEU A 114 26.05 4.27 -16.19
C LEU A 114 27.33 4.63 -15.46
N ARG A 115 28.50 4.43 -16.07
CA ARG A 115 29.82 4.74 -15.49
C ARG A 115 29.92 6.17 -14.95
N VAL A 116 29.47 7.16 -15.73
CA VAL A 116 29.47 8.59 -15.33
C VAL A 116 28.52 8.87 -14.16
N HIS A 117 27.57 7.97 -13.90
CA HIS A 117 26.61 8.03 -12.80
C HIS A 117 26.96 7.10 -11.63
N LYS A 118 28.17 6.51 -11.63
CA LYS A 118 28.62 5.52 -10.64
C LYS A 118 27.71 4.28 -10.58
N GLY A 119 27.30 3.81 -11.77
CA GLY A 119 26.47 2.60 -11.93
C GLY A 119 25.02 2.74 -11.48
N ARG A 120 24.57 3.95 -11.11
CA ARG A 120 23.18 4.19 -10.69
C ARG A 120 22.26 4.29 -11.90
N LEU A 121 21.27 3.39 -11.94
CA LEU A 121 20.19 3.41 -12.93
C LEU A 121 18.97 4.18 -12.41
N ILE A 122 18.55 3.90 -11.17
CA ILE A 122 17.43 4.55 -10.49
C ILE A 122 17.89 4.91 -9.07
N ASP A 123 17.76 6.19 -8.71
CA ASP A 123 18.19 6.69 -7.41
C ASP A 123 17.18 6.36 -6.30
N ASP A 124 15.89 6.44 -6.61
CA ASP A 124 14.81 6.20 -5.65
C ASP A 124 13.54 5.70 -6.36
N PHE A 125 13.20 4.43 -6.12
CA PHE A 125 11.99 3.81 -6.66
C PHE A 125 10.70 4.36 -6.03
N THR A 126 10.79 4.95 -4.85
CA THR A 126 9.63 5.44 -4.12
C THR A 126 9.01 6.68 -4.79
N LEU A 127 9.77 7.38 -5.64
CA LEU A 127 9.29 8.52 -6.40
C LEU A 127 8.21 8.15 -7.43
N PHE A 128 8.13 6.89 -7.85
CA PHE A 128 7.16 6.44 -8.85
C PHE A 128 5.75 6.30 -8.30
N ILE A 129 5.60 6.21 -6.97
CA ILE A 129 4.33 5.90 -6.33
C ILE A 129 4.02 6.86 -5.18
N ARG A 130 2.73 7.07 -4.96
CA ARG A 130 2.19 7.66 -3.73
C ARG A 130 1.17 6.70 -3.17
N GLY A 131 0.96 6.72 -1.86
CA GLY A 131 -0.04 5.85 -1.30
C GLY A 131 -0.45 6.14 0.12
N THR A 132 -1.29 5.25 0.62
CA THR A 132 -1.89 5.35 1.93
C THR A 132 -2.10 3.95 2.51
N CYS A 133 -1.99 3.84 3.83
CA CYS A 133 -2.07 2.56 4.53
C CYS A 133 -3.43 2.36 5.21
N PHE A 134 -3.82 1.09 5.28
CA PHE A 134 -4.97 0.53 5.95
C PHE A 134 -4.53 -0.65 6.83
N THR A 135 -5.43 -1.10 7.69
CA THR A 135 -5.27 -2.31 8.50
C THR A 135 -6.51 -3.19 8.41
N ALA A 136 -6.30 -4.50 8.50
CA ALA A 136 -7.38 -5.48 8.69
C ALA A 136 -7.68 -5.76 10.18
N ASN A 137 -6.99 -5.13 11.12
CA ASN A 137 -7.20 -5.33 12.57
C ASN A 137 -8.51 -4.75 13.12
N GLY A 138 -9.32 -4.08 12.30
CA GLY A 138 -10.55 -3.44 12.76
C GLY A 138 -10.29 -2.28 13.71
N VAL A 139 -11.12 -2.18 14.74
CA VAL A 139 -11.05 -1.13 15.77
C VAL A 139 -10.52 -1.63 17.12
N GLN A 140 -10.18 -2.92 17.23
CA GLN A 140 -9.78 -3.54 18.50
C GLN A 140 -8.27 -3.44 18.79
N SER A 141 -7.47 -3.06 17.79
CA SER A 141 -6.01 -2.96 17.98
C SER A 141 -5.62 -1.71 18.76
N MET A 142 -5.31 -1.89 20.05
CA MET A 142 -4.82 -0.83 20.94
C MET A 142 -3.54 -0.16 20.42
N PRO A 143 -2.52 -0.90 19.92
CA PRO A 143 -1.34 -0.28 19.34
C PRO A 143 -1.67 0.64 18.15
N MET A 144 -2.66 0.28 17.32
CA MET A 144 -3.09 1.14 16.20
C MET A 144 -3.69 2.45 16.70
N TRP A 145 -4.52 2.42 17.74
CA TRP A 145 -5.04 3.65 18.35
C TRP A 145 -3.94 4.49 19.01
N ALA A 146 -2.98 3.85 19.65
CA ALA A 146 -1.84 4.51 20.29
C ALA A 146 -0.96 5.25 19.27
N HIS A 147 -0.51 4.55 18.23
CA HIS A 147 0.44 5.07 17.25
C HIS A 147 -0.21 5.92 16.15
N TYR A 148 -1.36 5.50 15.62
CA TYR A 148 -1.94 6.11 14.42
C TYR A 148 -3.14 7.02 14.69
N ALA A 149 -3.73 6.96 15.88
CA ALA A 149 -4.78 7.89 16.32
C ALA A 149 -4.31 8.80 17.48
N ASN A 150 -3.00 9.09 17.56
CA ASN A 150 -2.41 9.99 18.56
C ASN A 150 -2.89 9.68 20.00
N ASN A 151 -2.65 8.46 20.46
CA ASN A 151 -3.09 7.99 21.77
C ASN A 151 -4.60 8.15 22.01
N HIS A 152 -5.39 7.62 21.07
CA HIS A 152 -6.86 7.66 21.06
C HIS A 152 -7.49 9.07 20.98
N LYS A 153 -6.73 10.11 20.63
CA LYS A 153 -7.26 11.48 20.40
C LYS A 153 -7.82 11.67 18.99
N GLY A 154 -7.47 10.76 18.09
CA GLY A 154 -7.91 10.74 16.69
C GLY A 154 -9.16 9.91 16.46
N PHE A 155 -9.30 9.42 15.24
CA PHE A 155 -10.45 8.60 14.81
C PHE A 155 -10.00 7.50 13.84
N CYS A 156 -10.89 6.54 13.61
CA CYS A 156 -10.72 5.47 12.64
C CYS A 156 -11.92 5.45 11.68
N VAL A 157 -11.68 5.13 10.41
CA VAL A 157 -12.72 5.03 9.39
C VAL A 157 -12.63 3.65 8.76
N SER A 158 -13.77 2.97 8.68
CA SER A 158 -13.88 1.73 7.90
C SER A 158 -14.31 2.04 6.47
N TYR A 159 -13.83 1.26 5.52
CA TYR A 159 -14.14 1.38 4.10
C TYR A 159 -14.57 0.04 3.55
N ASP A 160 -15.64 0.06 2.75
CA ASP A 160 -16.02 -1.08 1.94
C ASP A 160 -15.08 -1.20 0.74
N VAL A 161 -14.41 -2.34 0.65
CA VAL A 161 -13.46 -2.67 -0.43
C VAL A 161 -14.09 -3.66 -1.40
N LYS A 162 -15.03 -4.48 -0.94
CA LYS A 162 -15.67 -5.52 -1.76
C LYS A 162 -16.34 -4.93 -3.00
N GLU A 163 -17.20 -3.93 -2.78
CA GLU A 163 -18.02 -3.31 -3.83
C GLU A 163 -17.32 -2.11 -4.49
N ASN A 164 -16.25 -1.60 -3.88
CA ASN A 164 -15.48 -0.48 -4.41
C ASN A 164 -14.32 -0.97 -5.28
N LEU A 165 -14.62 -1.33 -6.53
CA LEU A 165 -13.61 -1.81 -7.47
C LEU A 165 -12.44 -0.84 -7.67
N GLY A 166 -12.67 0.48 -7.59
CA GLY A 166 -11.62 1.49 -7.72
C GLY A 166 -10.64 1.49 -6.54
N LEU A 167 -11.14 1.23 -5.32
CA LEU A 167 -10.28 0.97 -4.17
C LEU A 167 -9.62 -0.40 -4.29
N LYS A 168 -10.42 -1.44 -4.47
CA LYS A 168 -9.96 -2.83 -4.53
C LYS A 168 -8.89 -3.05 -5.58
N SER A 169 -8.89 -2.32 -6.70
CA SER A 169 -7.91 -2.55 -7.76
C SER A 169 -6.48 -2.18 -7.37
N ASN A 170 -6.28 -1.31 -6.38
CA ASN A 170 -4.96 -0.75 -6.05
C ASN A 170 -4.49 -1.08 -4.63
N ILE A 171 -5.22 -1.94 -3.89
CA ILE A 171 -4.87 -2.35 -2.51
C ILE A 171 -4.02 -3.61 -2.53
N PHE A 172 -2.92 -3.66 -1.79
CA PHE A 172 -2.03 -4.81 -1.73
C PHE A 172 -1.78 -5.19 -0.26
N PRO A 173 -1.82 -6.49 0.10
CA PRO A 173 -1.43 -6.95 1.44
C PRO A 173 0.07 -6.76 1.64
N ILE A 174 0.52 -6.55 2.88
CA ILE A 174 1.95 -6.50 3.20
C ILE A 174 2.52 -7.88 3.48
N GLN A 175 3.66 -8.17 2.83
CA GLN A 175 4.56 -9.25 3.22
C GLN A 175 5.52 -8.74 4.29
N TYR A 176 5.59 -9.45 5.39
CA TYR A 176 6.52 -9.14 6.48
C TYR A 176 7.73 -10.07 6.44
N THR A 177 8.94 -9.52 6.56
CA THR A 177 10.20 -10.27 6.46
C THR A 177 11.32 -9.62 7.28
N GLU A 178 12.35 -10.38 7.64
CA GLU A 178 13.58 -9.85 8.27
C GLU A 178 14.65 -9.51 7.24
N GLU A 179 14.58 -10.11 6.06
CA GLU A 179 15.59 -9.99 5.02
C GLU A 179 15.17 -9.01 3.94
N ARG A 180 16.16 -8.31 3.37
CA ARG A 180 16.00 -7.46 2.19
C ARG A 180 16.38 -8.24 0.94
N LEU A 181 15.70 -7.99 -0.17
CA LEU A 181 16.00 -8.65 -1.44
C LEU A 181 17.11 -7.93 -2.23
N ASP A 182 18.13 -8.66 -2.63
CA ASP A 182 19.11 -8.20 -3.61
C ASP A 182 18.54 -8.36 -5.03
N VAL A 183 18.32 -7.24 -5.72
CA VAL A 183 17.83 -7.19 -7.11
C VAL A 183 18.93 -6.76 -8.10
N THR A 184 20.21 -6.82 -7.71
CA THR A 184 21.35 -6.37 -8.54
C THR A 184 21.37 -7.02 -9.93
N THR A 185 21.19 -8.34 -10.00
CA THR A 185 21.19 -9.06 -11.29
C THR A 185 20.04 -8.63 -12.19
N LEU A 186 18.84 -8.44 -11.62
CA LEU A 186 17.67 -7.96 -12.36
C LEU A 186 17.89 -6.53 -12.87
N MET A 187 18.43 -5.66 -12.01
CA MET A 187 18.76 -4.28 -12.37
C MET A 187 19.80 -4.19 -13.48
N ARG A 188 20.84 -5.03 -13.44
CA ARG A 188 21.83 -5.14 -14.53
C ARG A 188 21.19 -5.56 -15.84
N LYS A 189 20.38 -6.64 -15.84
CA LYS A 189 19.68 -7.13 -17.04
C LYS A 189 18.87 -6.02 -17.70
N HIS A 190 18.14 -5.24 -16.90
CA HIS A 190 17.35 -4.14 -17.43
C HIS A 190 18.19 -2.93 -17.87
N ALA A 191 19.28 -2.61 -17.16
CA ALA A 191 20.20 -1.56 -17.58
C ALA A 191 20.79 -1.86 -18.96
N GLU A 192 21.26 -3.09 -19.17
CA GLU A 192 21.82 -3.56 -20.45
C GLU A 192 20.77 -3.49 -21.56
N LEU A 193 19.56 -4.01 -21.32
CA LEU A 193 18.47 -3.97 -22.30
C LEU A 193 18.07 -2.53 -22.70
N ILE A 194 18.02 -1.61 -21.73
CA ILE A 194 17.75 -0.19 -22.00
C ILE A 194 18.89 0.41 -22.85
N CYS A 195 20.15 0.14 -22.49
CA CYS A 195 21.31 0.62 -23.24
C CYS A 195 21.30 0.12 -24.69
N ASP A 196 21.07 -1.18 -24.89
CA ASP A 196 20.99 -1.81 -26.21
C ASP A 196 19.90 -1.17 -27.08
N LYS A 197 18.73 -0.90 -26.48
CA LYS A 197 17.61 -0.27 -27.19
C LYS A 197 17.94 1.17 -27.61
N ILE A 198 18.62 1.93 -26.75
CA ILE A 198 19.09 3.27 -27.09
C ILE A 198 20.10 3.20 -28.25
N ASP A 199 21.04 2.26 -28.21
CA ASP A 199 22.07 2.10 -29.25
C ASP A 199 21.49 1.63 -30.59
N GLU A 200 20.46 0.78 -30.58
CA GLU A 200 19.69 0.42 -31.77
C GLU A 200 19.02 1.66 -32.39
N ASN A 201 18.34 2.47 -31.58
CA ASN A 201 17.60 3.64 -32.07
C ASN A 201 18.55 4.73 -32.60
N ILE A 202 19.69 4.95 -31.94
CA ILE A 202 20.74 5.86 -32.44
C ILE A 202 21.22 5.42 -33.82
N ARG A 203 21.49 4.12 -34.02
CA ARG A 203 21.90 3.58 -35.33
C ARG A 203 20.84 3.79 -36.41
N ARG A 204 19.56 3.83 -36.03
CA ARG A 204 18.41 4.10 -36.91
C ARG A 204 18.16 5.60 -37.15
N GLY A 205 18.91 6.49 -36.48
CA GLY A 205 18.70 7.94 -36.55
C GLY A 205 17.45 8.42 -35.79
N GLU A 206 16.89 7.59 -34.92
CA GLU A 206 15.69 7.89 -34.12
C GLU A 206 16.08 8.70 -32.88
N LYS A 207 15.38 9.81 -32.64
CA LYS A 207 15.66 10.70 -31.50
C LYS A 207 14.93 10.30 -30.22
N ILE A 208 13.92 9.44 -30.32
CA ILE A 208 13.08 9.02 -29.21
C ILE A 208 13.21 7.51 -29.09
N THR A 209 13.59 7.04 -27.90
CA THR A 209 13.59 5.61 -27.58
C THR A 209 12.32 5.27 -26.82
N GLN A 210 11.47 4.45 -27.42
CA GLN A 210 10.35 3.83 -26.71
C GLN A 210 10.81 2.51 -26.09
N TYR A 211 10.49 2.34 -24.81
CA TYR A 211 10.78 1.15 -24.04
C TYR A 211 9.47 0.62 -23.45
N ASP A 212 8.94 -0.43 -24.06
CA ASP A 212 7.65 -1.04 -23.72
C ASP A 212 7.84 -2.32 -22.91
N ASP A 213 8.59 -2.20 -21.81
CA ASP A 213 8.78 -3.27 -20.84
C ASP A 213 8.61 -2.68 -19.44
N LEU A 214 7.50 -3.03 -18.81
CA LEU A 214 7.05 -2.51 -17.52
C LEU A 214 7.64 -3.28 -16.33
N THR A 215 8.56 -4.24 -16.55
CA THR A 215 9.07 -5.13 -15.49
C THR A 215 9.66 -4.36 -14.31
N ILE A 216 10.40 -3.28 -14.54
CA ILE A 216 10.94 -2.43 -13.46
C ILE A 216 9.81 -1.79 -12.63
N ILE A 217 8.74 -1.35 -13.30
CA ILE A 217 7.56 -0.76 -12.64
C ILE A 217 6.83 -1.83 -11.83
N TYR A 218 6.63 -3.02 -12.40
CA TYR A 218 6.03 -4.16 -11.68
C TYR A 218 6.86 -4.58 -10.47
N MET A 219 8.19 -4.65 -10.60
CA MET A 219 9.10 -4.91 -9.49
C MET A 219 8.90 -3.88 -8.37
N ALA A 220 8.92 -2.58 -8.70
CA ALA A 220 8.71 -1.52 -7.72
C ALA A 220 7.34 -1.63 -7.03
N LEU A 221 6.28 -1.88 -7.80
CA LEU A 221 4.92 -2.07 -7.28
C LEU A 221 4.82 -3.26 -6.33
N LEU A 222 5.43 -4.40 -6.66
CA LEU A 222 5.38 -5.59 -5.82
C LEU A 222 6.21 -5.42 -4.55
N LEU A 223 7.47 -4.99 -4.68
CA LEU A 223 8.40 -4.91 -3.54
C LEU A 223 8.08 -3.79 -2.57
N TYR A 224 7.31 -2.77 -2.98
CA TYR A 224 6.82 -1.75 -2.07
C TYR A 224 5.85 -2.30 -1.00
N ASN A 225 5.29 -3.48 -1.24
CA ASN A 225 4.40 -4.16 -0.31
C ASN A 225 5.15 -5.13 0.62
N VAL A 226 6.42 -4.84 0.89
CA VAL A 226 7.26 -5.62 1.80
C VAL A 226 7.76 -4.72 2.92
N LYS A 227 7.63 -5.18 4.17
CA LYS A 227 7.99 -4.44 5.38
C LYS A 227 8.73 -5.33 6.37
N HIS A 228 9.48 -4.72 7.29
CA HIS A 228 10.17 -5.47 8.34
C HIS A 228 9.17 -6.19 9.27
N ILE A 229 9.50 -7.41 9.71
CA ILE A 229 8.62 -8.26 10.54
C ILE A 229 8.17 -7.61 11.86
N SER A 230 8.94 -6.67 12.40
CA SER A 230 8.59 -5.93 13.62
C SER A 230 7.25 -5.20 13.53
N TRP A 231 6.76 -4.93 12.32
CA TRP A 231 5.49 -4.26 12.07
C TRP A 231 4.34 -5.22 11.74
N ASN A 232 4.52 -6.54 11.90
CA ASN A 232 3.50 -7.52 11.51
C ASN A 232 2.15 -7.32 12.23
N TYR A 233 2.19 -6.76 13.44
CA TYR A 233 1.02 -6.53 14.27
C TYR A 233 0.05 -5.53 13.63
N GLU A 234 0.49 -4.75 12.64
CA GLU A 234 -0.34 -3.77 11.93
C GLU A 234 -1.32 -4.42 10.97
N ASN A 235 -1.05 -5.65 10.51
CA ASN A 235 -1.85 -6.35 9.52
C ASN A 235 -2.20 -5.41 8.34
N GLU A 236 -1.13 -4.83 7.77
CA GLU A 236 -1.18 -3.65 6.92
C GLU A 236 -1.59 -4.03 5.48
N PHE A 237 -2.39 -3.16 4.89
CA PHE A 237 -2.72 -3.16 3.47
C PHE A 237 -2.44 -1.78 2.92
N ARG A 238 -1.89 -1.71 1.71
CA ARG A 238 -1.51 -0.44 1.12
C ARG A 238 -2.20 -0.17 -0.20
N TYR A 239 -2.67 1.05 -0.38
CA TYR A 239 -3.22 1.55 -1.64
C TYR A 239 -2.19 2.45 -2.34
N PHE A 240 -1.81 2.14 -3.58
CA PHE A 240 -0.89 2.96 -4.38
C PHE A 240 -1.50 3.51 -5.64
N VAL A 241 -0.97 4.65 -6.03
CA VAL A 241 -1.21 5.28 -7.33
C VAL A 241 0.12 5.79 -7.89
N PRO A 242 0.28 5.80 -9.22
CA PRO A 242 1.43 6.44 -9.84
C PRO A 242 1.52 7.91 -9.41
N SER A 243 2.73 8.39 -9.11
CA SER A 243 2.94 9.78 -8.67
C SER A 243 2.50 10.83 -9.69
N ASN A 244 2.44 10.45 -10.97
CA ASN A 244 2.01 11.29 -12.09
C ASN A 244 0.55 11.04 -12.52
N ALA A 245 -0.23 10.26 -11.78
CA ALA A 245 -1.62 10.03 -12.12
C ALA A 245 -2.45 11.33 -12.04
N SER A 246 -3.54 11.38 -12.81
CA SER A 246 -4.49 12.49 -12.73
C SER A 246 -5.28 12.43 -11.42
N GLY A 247 -5.55 13.58 -10.79
CA GLY A 247 -6.34 13.69 -9.54
C GLY A 247 -5.54 13.54 -8.24
N ILE A 248 -4.23 13.27 -8.32
CA ILE A 248 -3.30 13.24 -7.19
C ILE A 248 -3.23 14.64 -6.53
N PRO A 249 -3.12 14.76 -5.19
CA PRO A 249 -2.83 13.70 -4.21
C PRO A 249 -4.07 13.03 -3.61
N TYR A 250 -5.20 12.97 -4.30
CA TYR A 250 -6.41 12.37 -3.75
C TYR A 250 -6.93 11.16 -4.55
N ALA A 251 -7.45 10.17 -3.82
CA ALA A 251 -8.22 9.06 -4.39
C ALA A 251 -9.62 9.05 -3.79
N LYS A 252 -10.65 8.65 -4.57
CA LYS A 252 -12.03 8.57 -4.08
C LYS A 252 -12.18 7.39 -3.10
N ALA A 253 -12.72 7.65 -1.91
CA ALA A 253 -13.08 6.65 -0.92
C ALA A 253 -14.20 7.18 -0.03
N ILE A 254 -15.39 6.59 -0.15
CA ILE A 254 -16.54 6.97 0.66
C ILE A 254 -16.45 6.17 1.98
N PRO A 255 -16.58 6.83 3.15
CA PRO A 255 -16.55 6.13 4.43
C PRO A 255 -17.72 5.14 4.54
N ARG A 256 -17.50 4.01 5.23
CA ARG A 256 -18.55 3.05 5.60
C ARG A 256 -19.06 3.27 7.02
N ALA A 257 -18.17 3.63 7.94
CA ALA A 257 -18.48 3.99 9.32
C ALA A 257 -17.28 4.72 9.94
N ILE A 258 -17.56 5.59 10.92
CA ILE A 258 -16.58 6.41 11.63
C ILE A 258 -16.55 6.01 13.11
N TYR A 259 -15.35 5.89 13.67
CA TYR A 259 -15.09 5.51 15.06
C TYR A 259 -14.23 6.58 15.72
N ILE A 260 -14.77 7.26 16.72
CA ILE A 260 -14.11 8.34 17.46
C ILE A 260 -13.29 7.74 18.59
N GLY A 261 -12.02 8.11 18.72
CA GLY A 261 -11.18 7.67 19.82
C GLY A 261 -11.69 8.15 21.18
N MET A 262 -11.43 7.38 22.23
CA MET A 262 -11.90 7.66 23.60
C MET A 262 -11.41 9.00 24.18
N ASN A 263 -10.25 9.49 23.72
CA ASN A 263 -9.64 10.74 24.18
C ASN A 263 -9.83 11.89 23.17
N CYS A 264 -10.71 11.73 22.18
CA CYS A 264 -10.97 12.75 21.18
C CYS A 264 -11.64 13.97 21.83
N GLU A 265 -11.25 15.18 21.42
CA GLU A 265 -11.80 16.42 21.94
C GLU A 265 -13.19 16.71 21.35
N GLU A 266 -14.10 17.28 22.15
CA GLU A 266 -15.50 17.53 21.77
C GLU A 266 -15.67 18.30 20.45
N ARG A 267 -14.82 19.30 20.20
CA ARG A 267 -14.84 20.06 18.93
C ARG A 267 -14.58 19.20 17.70
N HIS A 268 -13.71 18.18 17.82
CA HIS A 268 -13.43 17.24 16.74
C HIS A 268 -14.54 16.20 16.60
N LYS A 269 -15.17 15.80 17.72
CA LYS A 269 -16.35 14.92 17.68
C LYS A 269 -17.48 15.55 16.89
N LYS A 270 -17.80 16.83 17.15
CA LYS A 270 -18.82 17.56 16.40
C LYS A 270 -18.55 17.56 14.89
N ALA A 271 -17.31 17.81 14.48
CA ALA A 271 -16.95 17.78 13.06
C ALA A 271 -17.13 16.38 12.43
N LEU A 272 -16.85 15.31 13.19
CA LEU A 272 -17.03 13.93 12.73
C LEU A 272 -18.51 13.52 12.70
N GLU A 273 -19.34 14.03 13.61
CA GLU A 273 -20.81 13.91 13.57
C GLU A 273 -21.36 14.53 12.28
N ASP A 274 -21.01 15.78 11.99
CA ASP A 274 -21.51 16.48 10.81
C ASP A 274 -21.12 15.74 9.50
N ILE A 275 -19.93 15.12 9.47
CA ILE A 275 -19.47 14.29 8.35
C ILE A 275 -20.26 12.97 8.27
N ALA A 276 -20.51 12.33 9.41
CA ALA A 276 -21.26 11.08 9.47
C ALA A 276 -22.71 11.28 8.99
N ASP A 277 -23.34 12.37 9.42
CA ASP A 277 -24.69 12.75 9.01
C ASP A 277 -24.76 13.08 7.51
N TYR A 278 -23.77 13.80 6.98
CA TYR A 278 -23.70 14.14 5.55
C TYR A 278 -23.63 12.89 4.66
N TRP A 279 -22.84 11.89 5.07
CA TRP A 279 -22.70 10.63 4.32
C TRP A 279 -23.74 9.57 4.68
N ASP A 280 -24.60 9.83 5.67
CA ASP A 280 -25.54 8.87 6.25
C ASP A 280 -24.84 7.55 6.68
N VAL A 281 -23.75 7.68 7.45
CA VAL A 281 -22.94 6.54 7.91
C VAL A 281 -22.95 6.41 9.43
N PRO A 282 -22.85 5.18 9.97
CA PRO A 282 -22.77 4.97 11.41
C PRO A 282 -21.56 5.68 12.05
N LEU A 283 -21.82 6.32 13.18
CA LEU A 283 -20.82 6.91 14.06
C LEU A 283 -20.77 6.18 15.40
N TYR A 284 -19.56 5.91 15.88
CA TYR A 284 -19.33 5.23 17.16
C TYR A 284 -18.34 6.01 18.02
N GLN A 285 -18.61 6.08 19.33
CA GLN A 285 -17.63 6.49 20.32
C GLN A 285 -16.93 5.25 20.88
N MET A 286 -15.61 5.21 20.75
CA MET A 286 -14.81 4.15 21.37
C MET A 286 -14.65 4.42 22.86
N GLY A 287 -14.63 3.34 23.65
CA GLY A 287 -14.41 3.34 25.09
C GLY A 287 -13.83 2.02 25.58
N MET A 288 -13.63 1.90 26.89
CA MET A 288 -13.23 0.66 27.56
C MET A 288 -14.24 0.38 28.65
N ASP A 289 -14.65 -0.88 28.78
CA ASP A 289 -15.43 -1.33 29.93
C ASP A 289 -14.46 -1.72 31.06
N GLU A 290 -14.31 -0.84 32.05
CA GLU A 290 -13.43 -1.06 33.21
C GLU A 290 -13.88 -2.22 34.10
N CYS A 291 -15.12 -2.69 33.95
CA CYS A 291 -15.68 -3.80 34.71
C CYS A 291 -15.64 -5.14 33.94
N SER A 292 -15.12 -5.15 32.72
CA SER A 292 -14.94 -6.36 31.92
C SER A 292 -13.62 -7.05 32.27
N GLU A 293 -13.65 -8.39 32.33
CA GLU A 293 -12.43 -9.21 32.45
C GLU A 293 -11.60 -9.23 31.16
N LYS A 294 -12.14 -8.71 30.05
CA LYS A 294 -11.48 -8.71 28.74
C LYS A 294 -10.86 -7.36 28.41
N TYR A 295 -9.67 -7.39 27.81
CA TYR A 295 -8.99 -6.20 27.29
C TYR A 295 -9.48 -5.84 25.88
N GLU A 296 -10.73 -5.37 25.79
CA GLU A 296 -11.42 -5.05 24.54
C GLU A 296 -11.90 -3.60 24.52
N LEU A 297 -11.93 -3.00 23.33
CA LEU A 297 -12.57 -1.70 23.13
C LEU A 297 -14.06 -1.89 22.84
N VAL A 298 -14.88 -1.03 23.42
CA VAL A 298 -16.33 -0.98 23.17
C VAL A 298 -16.62 0.14 22.19
N ALA A 299 -17.36 -0.16 21.12
CA ALA A 299 -17.85 0.83 20.17
C ALA A 299 -19.33 1.14 20.47
N THR A 300 -19.61 2.26 21.12
CA THR A 300 -20.97 2.69 21.45
C THR A 300 -21.53 3.51 20.29
N ARG A 301 -22.63 3.04 19.69
CA ARG A 301 -23.28 3.75 18.59
C ARG A 301 -23.81 5.09 19.06
N MET A 302 -23.40 6.16 18.40
CA MET A 302 -23.95 7.50 18.60
C MET A 302 -25.22 7.63 17.76
N ARG A 303 -26.19 8.42 18.23
CA ARG A 303 -27.39 8.71 17.42
C ARG A 303 -26.96 9.63 16.27
N SER A 304 -27.17 9.17 15.04
CA SER A 304 -27.37 10.04 13.88
C SER A 304 -28.67 10.83 14.06
#